data_AF-A0A5J4WT90-F1
#
_entry.id   AF-A0A5J4WT90-F1
#
_cell.length_a   1.000
_cell.length_b   1.000
_cell.length_c   1.000
_cell.angle_alpha   90.00
_cell.angle_beta   90.00
_cell.angle_gamma   90.00
#
_symmetry.space_group_name_H-M   'P 1'
#
loop_
_entity.id
_entity.type
_entity.pdbx_description
1 polymer ?
#
loop_
_entity_poly.entity_id
_entity_poly.type
_entity_poly.pdbx_seq_one_letter_code
_entity_poly.pdbx_strand_id
1 'polypeptide(L)'
;MLLLYIDAYQDVVKKQWLKKPTDAERKVTIKQYIEKILPTVPIFWVPIKFKNSRFGVWVKDAKDWTISRNRFWGTPLPFWEREIEVKEENINSLHVYHICVRSIAELEELTCVKRITDFHRDAVDDMEIKYQKEAWKKFHLIKAIFDCWFESVSMPFGQLHYTFENKDVFAN
;
A
#
# COMPACT_ATOMS: atom_id res chain seq x y z
N MET A 1 10.65 -6.30 -2.42
CA MET A 1 9.33 -6.22 -3.11
C MET A 1 8.39 -5.17 -2.51
N LEU A 2 8.44 -4.86 -1.20
CA LEU A 2 7.50 -3.95 -0.52
C LEU A 2 7.65 -2.44 -0.83
N LEU A 3 8.84 -1.93 -1.16
CA LEU A 3 9.09 -0.47 -1.20
C LEU A 3 8.47 0.28 -2.40
N LEU A 4 8.16 -0.43 -3.48
CA LEU A 4 7.53 0.17 -4.66
C LEU A 4 6.08 0.52 -4.48
N TYR A 5 5.41 -0.21 -3.59
CA TYR A 5 4.02 0.01 -3.26
C TYR A 5 3.82 1.28 -2.45
N ILE A 6 4.88 1.80 -1.83
CA ILE A 6 4.79 2.84 -0.82
C ILE A 6 5.00 4.22 -1.39
N ASP A 7 5.81 4.44 -2.42
CA ASP A 7 6.04 5.82 -2.93
C ASP A 7 4.80 6.43 -3.58
N ALA A 8 3.99 5.66 -4.31
CA ALA A 8 2.67 6.10 -4.78
C ALA A 8 1.63 6.26 -3.64
N TYR A 9 1.82 5.53 -2.54
CA TYR A 9 0.95 5.54 -1.38
C TYR A 9 1.38 6.56 -0.30
N GLN A 10 2.62 7.05 -0.36
CA GLN A 10 3.18 8.06 0.54
C GLN A 10 2.42 9.37 0.41
N ASP A 11 2.00 9.75 -0.79
CA ASP A 11 1.22 10.98 -0.99
C ASP A 11 -0.23 10.83 -0.50
N VAL A 12 -0.76 9.61 -0.46
CA VAL A 12 -2.09 9.31 0.10
C VAL A 12 -2.03 9.26 1.65
N VAL A 13 -0.98 8.68 2.22
CA VAL A 13 -0.85 8.45 3.68
C VAL A 13 -0.24 9.63 4.44
N LYS A 14 0.54 10.52 3.80
CA LYS A 14 1.16 11.68 4.46
C LYS A 14 0.18 12.66 5.12
N LYS A 15 -1.14 12.50 4.96
CA LYS A 15 -2.13 13.49 5.43
C LYS A 15 -3.12 13.06 6.52
N GLN A 16 -3.11 11.83 7.03
CA GLN A 16 -4.14 11.43 8.01
C GLN A 16 -3.59 10.68 9.21
N TRP A 17 -3.26 11.45 10.24
CA TRP A 17 -2.87 10.96 11.56
C TRP A 17 -4.06 10.70 12.50
N LEU A 18 -5.32 10.85 12.07
CA LEU A 18 -6.44 10.98 13.02
C LEU A 18 -7.82 10.39 12.61
N LYS A 19 -7.96 9.52 11.59
CA LYS A 19 -9.27 8.86 11.34
C LYS A 19 -9.16 7.55 10.58
N LYS A 20 -10.12 6.64 10.85
CA LYS A 20 -10.33 5.40 10.09
C LYS A 20 -10.43 5.76 8.60
N PRO A 21 -9.57 5.20 7.73
CA PRO A 21 -9.76 5.30 6.30
C PRO A 21 -11.12 4.68 5.96
N THR A 22 -12.09 5.50 5.60
CA THR A 22 -13.29 5.09 4.88
C THR A 22 -12.88 4.28 3.65
N ASP A 23 -13.76 3.45 3.10
CA ASP A 23 -13.45 2.69 1.88
C ASP A 23 -13.03 3.59 0.70
N ALA A 24 -13.29 4.91 0.78
CA ALA A 24 -12.78 5.94 -0.11
C ALA A 24 -11.28 6.29 0.09
N GLU A 25 -10.76 6.19 1.31
CA GLU A 25 -9.39 6.53 1.69
C GLU A 25 -8.41 5.34 1.51
N ARG A 26 -8.93 4.15 1.21
CA ARG A 26 -8.18 2.96 0.75
C ARG A 26 -8.06 2.88 -0.77
N LYS A 27 -8.27 4.00 -1.44
CA LYS A 27 -8.25 4.11 -2.89
C LYS A 27 -7.08 4.96 -3.33
N VAL A 28 -6.47 4.57 -4.44
CA VAL A 28 -5.57 5.47 -5.15
C VAL A 28 -6.45 6.42 -5.97
N THR A 29 -6.38 7.73 -5.65
CA THR A 29 -7.09 8.76 -6.42
C THR A 29 -6.42 8.95 -7.77
N ILE A 30 -6.96 8.27 -8.78
CA ILE A 30 -6.33 8.22 -10.10
C ILE A 30 -6.54 9.55 -10.86
N LYS A 31 -7.57 10.32 -10.52
CA LYS A 31 -7.97 11.54 -11.25
C LYS A 31 -6.83 12.57 -11.44
N GLN A 32 -5.96 12.74 -10.45
CA GLN A 32 -4.82 13.65 -10.51
C GLN A 32 -3.65 13.12 -11.37
N TYR A 33 -3.63 11.80 -11.61
CA TYR A 33 -2.62 11.12 -12.39
C TYR A 33 -3.07 10.87 -13.83
N ILE A 34 -4.38 10.84 -14.13
CA ILE A 34 -4.93 10.66 -15.50
C ILE A 34 -4.28 11.65 -16.47
N GLU A 35 -4.21 12.93 -16.09
CA GLU A 35 -3.62 14.00 -16.92
C GLU A 35 -2.12 13.83 -17.14
N LYS A 36 -1.42 13.15 -16.21
CA LYS A 36 0.00 12.84 -16.33
C LYS A 36 0.24 11.55 -17.13
N ILE A 37 -0.60 10.53 -16.99
CA ILE A 37 -0.42 9.22 -17.63
C ILE A 37 -0.56 9.29 -19.16
N LEU A 38 -1.51 10.08 -19.66
CA LEU A 38 -1.78 10.18 -21.10
C LEU A 38 -0.62 10.78 -21.93
N PRO A 39 0.06 11.85 -21.49
CA PRO A 39 1.17 12.45 -22.25
C PRO A 39 2.57 11.89 -21.96
N THR A 40 2.81 11.18 -20.85
CA THR A 40 4.20 11.01 -20.33
C THR A 40 5.00 9.83 -20.86
N VAL A 41 4.38 8.82 -21.50
CA VAL A 41 5.16 7.65 -22.00
C VAL A 41 4.97 7.51 -23.51
N PRO A 42 6.05 7.61 -24.32
CA PRO A 42 5.99 7.32 -25.75
C PRO A 42 5.82 5.81 -25.96
N ILE A 43 4.58 5.33 -25.81
CA ILE A 43 4.20 3.94 -26.07
C ILE A 43 3.86 3.83 -27.56
N PHE A 44 4.50 2.89 -28.24
CA PHE A 44 4.15 2.50 -29.60
C PHE A 44 3.04 1.44 -29.55
N TRP A 45 1.84 1.80 -30.01
CA TRP A 45 0.66 0.93 -29.95
C TRP A 45 0.48 0.16 -31.25
N VAL A 46 0.23 -1.14 -31.14
CA VAL A 46 -0.13 -1.98 -32.28
C VAL A 46 -1.44 -2.71 -31.96
N PRO A 47 -2.53 -2.47 -32.70
CA PRO A 47 -2.74 -1.38 -33.67
C PRO A 47 -2.75 0.04 -33.08
N ILE A 48 -2.26 1.02 -33.85
CA ILE A 48 -2.08 2.43 -33.41
C ILE A 48 -3.38 3.05 -32.86
N LYS A 49 -4.53 2.73 -33.46
CA LYS A 49 -5.84 3.24 -33.04
C LYS A 49 -6.23 2.89 -31.60
N PHE A 50 -5.64 1.86 -30.98
CA PHE A 50 -5.98 1.45 -29.61
C PHE A 50 -5.60 2.48 -28.55
N LYS A 51 -4.54 3.26 -28.78
CA LYS A 51 -4.10 4.33 -27.88
C LYS A 51 -5.23 5.29 -27.53
N ASN A 52 -5.88 5.84 -28.56
CA ASN A 52 -6.88 6.90 -28.41
C ASN A 52 -8.31 6.36 -28.31
N SER A 53 -8.55 5.11 -28.72
CA SER A 53 -9.88 4.47 -28.61
C SER A 53 -10.03 3.79 -27.26
N ARG A 54 -9.83 2.47 -27.15
CA ARG A 54 -10.16 1.70 -25.95
C ARG A 54 -9.39 2.18 -24.72
N PHE A 55 -8.06 2.27 -24.81
CA PHE A 55 -7.24 2.63 -23.65
C PHE A 55 -7.45 4.09 -23.25
N GLY A 56 -7.38 5.02 -24.22
CA GLY A 56 -7.55 6.44 -23.96
C GLY A 56 -8.92 6.81 -23.36
N VAL A 57 -10.01 6.20 -23.84
CA VAL A 57 -11.34 6.40 -23.25
C VAL A 57 -11.42 5.79 -21.85
N TRP A 58 -10.91 4.58 -21.66
CA TRP A 58 -10.90 3.92 -20.35
C TRP A 58 -10.12 4.70 -19.29
N VAL A 59 -8.94 5.26 -19.64
CA VAL A 59 -8.13 6.06 -18.71
C VAL A 59 -8.83 7.37 -18.33
N LYS A 60 -9.52 8.04 -19.26
CA LYS A 60 -10.24 9.29 -18.99
C LYS A 60 -11.39 9.10 -18.01
N ASP A 61 -12.09 7.98 -18.14
CA ASP A 61 -13.22 7.61 -17.27
C ASP A 61 -12.80 6.74 -16.07
N ALA A 62 -11.48 6.59 -15.84
CA ALA A 62 -10.96 5.73 -14.80
C ALA A 62 -11.44 6.21 -13.42
N LYS A 63 -12.09 5.29 -12.70
CA LYS A 63 -12.45 5.49 -11.31
C LYS A 63 -11.27 5.11 -10.42
N ASP A 64 -11.35 5.58 -9.19
CA ASP A 64 -10.44 5.18 -8.13
C ASP A 64 -10.33 3.66 -8.01
N TRP A 65 -9.09 3.17 -7.83
CA TRP A 65 -8.83 1.75 -7.73
C TRP A 65 -8.77 1.30 -6.28
N THR A 66 -9.70 0.41 -5.91
CA THR A 66 -9.63 -0.34 -4.66
C THR A 66 -8.61 -1.46 -4.81
N ILE A 67 -7.46 -1.34 -4.15
CA ILE A 67 -6.36 -2.31 -4.22
C ILE A 67 -6.41 -3.37 -3.11
N SER A 68 -7.33 -3.25 -2.15
CA SER A 68 -7.49 -4.21 -1.06
C SER A 68 -8.46 -5.33 -1.44
N ARG A 69 -8.15 -6.56 -1.02
CA ARG A 69 -8.99 -7.74 -1.23
C ARG A 69 -9.13 -8.52 0.07
N ASN A 70 -10.33 -9.03 0.34
CA ASN A 70 -10.55 -9.95 1.46
C ASN A 70 -10.39 -11.39 0.97
N ARG A 71 -9.14 -11.85 0.94
CA ARG A 71 -8.72 -13.18 0.48
C ARG A 71 -7.61 -13.71 1.39
N PHE A 72 -7.30 -14.99 1.24
CA PHE A 72 -6.27 -15.65 2.04
C PHE A 72 -4.90 -15.65 1.35
N TRP A 73 -4.86 -15.99 0.06
CA TRP A 73 -3.61 -16.12 -0.71
C TRP A 73 -3.29 -14.86 -1.52
N GLY A 74 -2.11 -14.31 -1.27
CA GLY A 74 -1.51 -13.15 -1.94
C GLY A 74 -0.73 -12.29 -0.95
N THR A 75 -0.13 -11.19 -1.42
CA THR A 75 0.73 -10.36 -0.57
C THR A 75 -0.10 -9.61 0.46
N PRO A 76 0.16 -9.76 1.78
CA PRO A 76 -0.55 -8.99 2.79
C PRO A 76 -0.30 -7.48 2.63
N LEU A 77 -1.35 -6.69 2.88
CA LEU A 77 -1.18 -5.24 2.91
C LEU A 77 -0.35 -4.87 4.15
N PRO A 78 0.70 -4.04 4.02
CA PRO A 78 1.63 -3.79 5.10
C PRO A 78 1.11 -2.68 6.05
N PHE A 79 -0.14 -2.79 6.48
CA PHE A 79 -0.74 -1.89 7.45
C PHE A 79 -1.03 -2.63 8.75
N TRP A 80 -0.58 -2.04 9.84
CA TRP A 80 -0.90 -2.48 11.18
C TRP A 80 -1.85 -1.46 11.77
N GLU A 81 -2.99 -1.92 12.26
CA GLU A 81 -4.04 -1.07 12.79
C GLU A 81 -4.27 -1.29 14.29
N ARG A 82 -4.70 -0.23 14.96
CA ARG A 82 -5.14 -0.27 16.34
C ARG A 82 -6.33 0.65 16.53
N GLU A 83 -7.35 0.15 17.20
CA GLU A 83 -8.48 0.95 17.65
C GLU A 83 -8.19 1.53 19.05
N ILE A 84 -8.45 2.82 19.23
CA ILE A 84 -8.30 3.55 20.48
C ILE A 84 -9.62 4.26 20.76
N GLU A 85 -10.22 3.96 21.91
CA GLU A 85 -11.35 4.71 22.42
C GLU A 85 -10.86 6.04 22.97
N VAL A 86 -11.38 7.14 22.44
CA VAL A 86 -11.12 8.51 22.90
C VAL A 86 -12.37 8.99 23.61
N LYS A 87 -12.21 9.31 24.89
CA LYS A 87 -13.25 9.88 25.75
C LYS A 87 -13.06 11.39 25.81
N GLU A 88 -13.89 12.12 25.07
CA GLU A 88 -14.04 13.56 25.21
C GLU A 88 -15.29 13.85 26.03
N GLU A 89 -15.39 15.06 26.59
CA GLU A 89 -16.29 15.44 27.71
C GLU A 89 -17.76 15.01 27.56
N ASN A 90 -18.27 14.72 26.35
CA ASN A 90 -19.60 14.15 26.13
C ASN A 90 -19.72 13.21 24.90
N ILE A 91 -18.61 12.71 24.34
CA ILE A 91 -18.62 11.83 23.16
C ILE A 91 -17.55 10.74 23.33
N ASN A 92 -17.99 9.47 23.33
CA ASN A 92 -17.08 8.35 23.11
C ASN A 92 -16.92 8.18 21.60
N SER A 93 -15.69 8.30 21.12
CA SER A 93 -15.35 8.07 19.72
C SER A 93 -14.29 6.98 19.61
N LEU A 94 -14.35 6.21 18.52
CA LEU A 94 -13.37 5.18 18.21
C LEU A 94 -12.45 5.68 17.10
N HIS A 95 -11.17 5.85 17.41
CA HIS A 95 -10.15 6.24 16.44
C HIS A 95 -9.31 5.03 16.04
N VAL A 96 -9.11 4.83 14.75
CA VAL A 96 -8.23 3.78 14.21
C VAL A 96 -6.93 4.43 13.76
N TYR A 97 -5.82 3.94 14.30
CA TYR A 97 -4.47 4.36 13.94
C TYR A 97 -3.84 3.30 13.06
N HIS A 98 -3.12 3.73 12.03
CA HIS A 98 -2.42 2.84 11.10
C HIS A 98 -0.92 3.12 11.10
N ILE A 99 -0.12 2.06 11.02
CA ILE A 99 1.32 2.09 10.78
C ILE A 99 1.56 1.34 9.47
N CYS A 100 2.28 1.96 8.54
CA CYS A 100 2.70 1.33 7.30
C CYS A 100 4.14 0.85 7.45
N VAL A 101 4.37 -0.47 7.39
CA VAL A 101 5.73 -1.03 7.47
C VAL A 101 6.29 -1.21 6.07
N ARG A 102 7.53 -0.77 5.87
CA ARG A 102 8.09 -0.56 4.54
C ARG A 102 9.12 -1.60 4.12
N SER A 103 9.66 -2.33 5.09
CA SER A 103 10.65 -3.37 4.85
C SER A 103 10.56 -4.47 5.91
N ILE A 104 11.14 -5.63 5.59
CA ILE A 104 11.29 -6.72 6.56
C ILE A 104 12.17 -6.26 7.74
N ALA A 105 13.25 -5.52 7.47
CA ALA A 105 14.12 -4.98 8.52
C ALA A 105 13.37 -4.07 9.51
N GLU A 106 12.50 -3.19 9.00
CA GLU A 106 11.64 -2.34 9.82
C GLU A 106 10.63 -3.17 10.62
N LEU A 107 10.05 -4.21 10.01
CA LEU A 107 9.14 -5.12 10.70
C LEU A 107 9.83 -5.84 11.87
N GLU A 108 11.03 -6.34 11.65
CA GLU A 108 11.84 -7.02 12.67
C GLU A 108 12.21 -6.10 13.84
N GLU A 109 12.43 -4.81 13.56
CA GLU A 109 12.66 -3.80 14.59
C GLU A 109 11.40 -3.52 15.41
N LEU A 110 10.26 -3.38 14.75
CA LEU A 110 8.98 -3.02 15.37
C LEU A 110 8.32 -4.18 16.14
N THR A 111 8.57 -5.42 15.74
CA THR A 111 8.04 -6.64 16.39
C THR A 111 9.01 -7.27 17.37
N CYS A 112 10.30 -6.89 17.33
CA CYS A 112 11.41 -7.56 17.99
C CYS A 112 11.59 -9.04 17.56
N VAL A 113 10.94 -9.48 16.47
CA VAL A 113 11.13 -10.81 15.87
C VAL A 113 12.28 -10.71 14.87
N LYS A 114 13.21 -11.67 14.88
CA LYS A 114 14.37 -11.67 13.98
C LYS A 114 14.27 -12.82 12.97
N ARG A 115 14.83 -12.59 11.79
CA ARG A 115 14.91 -13.53 10.67
C ARG A 115 13.53 -13.91 10.13
N ILE A 116 12.71 -12.90 9.86
CA ILE A 116 11.41 -13.10 9.18
C ILE A 116 11.70 -13.44 7.72
N THR A 117 11.47 -14.70 7.33
CA THR A 117 11.72 -15.19 5.97
C THR A 117 10.45 -15.31 5.14
N ASP A 118 9.31 -15.47 5.81
CA ASP A 118 8.00 -15.58 5.16
C ASP A 118 7.11 -14.43 5.61
N PHE A 119 6.43 -13.83 4.65
CA PHE A 119 5.51 -12.72 4.85
C PHE A 119 4.09 -13.06 4.39
N HIS A 120 3.77 -14.33 4.17
CA HIS A 120 2.39 -14.77 3.94
C HIS A 120 1.58 -14.72 5.25
N ARG A 121 0.26 -14.61 5.11
CA ARG A 121 -0.67 -14.37 6.22
C ARG A 121 -0.54 -15.37 7.37
N ASP A 122 -0.34 -16.64 7.06
CA ASP A 122 -0.14 -17.71 8.03
C ASP A 122 1.10 -17.51 8.91
N ALA A 123 2.11 -16.81 8.41
CA ALA A 123 3.31 -16.48 9.17
C ALA A 123 3.19 -15.16 9.96
N VAL A 124 2.44 -14.17 9.45
CA VAL A 124 2.48 -12.78 9.97
C VAL A 124 1.20 -12.27 10.62
N ASP A 125 0.05 -12.94 10.45
CA ASP A 125 -1.24 -12.48 11.00
C ASP A 125 -1.20 -12.39 12.54
N ASP A 126 -0.46 -13.28 13.21
CA ASP A 126 -0.33 -13.33 14.67
C ASP A 126 0.75 -12.38 15.23
N MET A 127 1.49 -11.67 14.37
CA MET A 127 2.51 -10.74 14.81
C MET A 127 1.90 -9.45 15.37
N GLU A 128 2.51 -8.94 16.45
CA GLU A 128 2.12 -7.67 17.06
C GLU A 128 3.28 -6.67 16.99
N ILE A 129 2.97 -5.44 16.57
CA ILE A 129 3.92 -4.33 16.68
C ILE A 129 3.71 -3.64 18.02
N LYS A 130 4.80 -3.51 18.79
CA LYS A 130 4.84 -2.73 20.04
C LYS A 130 5.54 -1.42 19.75
N TYR A 131 4.82 -0.31 19.81
CA TYR A 131 5.43 0.99 19.57
C TYR A 131 6.48 1.28 20.66
N GLN A 132 7.73 1.53 20.24
CA GLN A 132 8.95 1.52 21.07
C GLN A 132 8.90 2.42 22.33
N LYS A 133 7.97 3.38 22.43
CA LYS A 133 7.82 4.26 23.60
C LYS A 133 6.70 3.85 24.57
N GLU A 134 5.76 3.00 24.15
CA GLU A 134 4.56 2.68 24.91
C GLU A 134 4.15 1.22 24.68
N ALA A 135 4.73 0.31 25.47
CA ALA A 135 4.56 -1.14 25.35
C ALA A 135 3.10 -1.67 25.43
N TRP A 136 2.16 -0.84 25.90
CA TRP A 136 0.73 -1.15 25.98
C TRP A 136 -0.04 -0.84 24.69
N LYS A 137 0.61 -0.26 23.67
CA LYS A 137 0.01 0.05 22.37
C LYS A 137 0.38 -1.02 21.35
N LYS A 138 -0.44 -2.07 21.26
CA LYS A 138 -0.31 -3.16 20.29
C LYS A 138 -1.06 -2.83 19.00
N PHE A 139 -0.43 -3.05 17.86
CA PHE A 139 -1.07 -2.98 16.55
C PHE A 139 -1.09 -4.35 15.89
N HIS A 140 -2.17 -4.64 15.16
CA HIS A 140 -2.38 -5.91 14.47
C HIS A 140 -2.40 -5.70 12.96
N LEU A 141 -1.89 -6.68 12.20
CA LEU A 141 -1.91 -6.63 10.74
C LEU A 141 -3.36 -6.62 10.22
N ILE A 142 -3.63 -5.78 9.22
CA ILE A 142 -4.94 -5.82 8.56
C ILE A 142 -5.12 -7.12 7.78
N LYS A 143 -6.32 -7.72 7.85
CA LYS A 143 -6.61 -9.01 7.19
C LYS A 143 -6.68 -8.95 5.67
N ALA A 144 -6.60 -7.74 5.09
CA ALA A 144 -6.72 -7.55 3.65
C ALA A 144 -5.37 -7.75 2.95
N ILE A 145 -5.42 -8.30 1.74
CA ILE A 145 -4.26 -8.49 0.87
C ILE A 145 -4.32 -7.56 -0.32
N PHE A 146 -3.23 -7.46 -1.07
CA PHE A 146 -3.19 -6.73 -2.33
C PHE A 146 -4.03 -7.40 -3.43
N ASP A 147 -4.50 -6.58 -4.36
CA ASP A 147 -5.02 -7.01 -5.65
C ASP A 147 -3.89 -7.57 -6.52
N CYS A 148 -4.08 -8.73 -7.16
CA CYS A 148 -3.02 -9.36 -7.95
C CYS A 148 -2.58 -8.51 -9.16
N TRP A 149 -3.48 -7.67 -9.69
CA TRP A 149 -3.14 -6.68 -10.71
C TRP A 149 -2.16 -5.63 -10.19
N PHE A 150 -2.26 -5.26 -8.91
CA PHE A 150 -1.33 -4.34 -8.28
C PHE A 150 0.06 -4.96 -8.17
N GLU A 151 0.13 -6.25 -7.82
CA GLU A 151 1.39 -7.00 -7.82
C GLU A 151 2.02 -7.07 -9.20
N SER A 152 1.20 -7.32 -10.22
CA SER A 152 1.64 -7.37 -11.62
C SER A 152 2.18 -6.02 -12.11
N VAL A 153 1.56 -4.90 -11.70
CA VAL A 153 2.02 -3.54 -12.04
C VAL A 153 3.39 -3.25 -11.41
N SER A 154 3.69 -3.83 -10.25
CA SER A 154 4.97 -3.66 -9.56
C SER A 154 6.10 -4.56 -10.10
N MET A 155 5.80 -5.49 -11.01
CA MET A 155 6.77 -6.42 -11.59
C MET A 155 8.08 -5.75 -12.09
N PRO A 156 8.06 -4.64 -12.87
CA PRO A 156 9.27 -4.06 -13.44
C PRO A 156 10.36 -3.78 -12.41
N PHE A 157 9.94 -3.39 -11.21
CA PHE A 157 10.82 -3.04 -10.12
C PHE A 157 10.94 -4.17 -9.07
N GLY A 158 9.85 -4.89 -8.81
CA GLY A 158 9.80 -5.97 -7.82
C GLY A 158 10.72 -7.14 -8.17
N GLN A 159 10.88 -7.43 -9.47
CA GLN A 159 11.78 -8.49 -9.95
C GLN A 159 13.26 -8.21 -9.70
N LEU A 160 13.66 -6.93 -9.61
CA LEU A 160 15.05 -6.49 -9.38
C LEU A 160 15.32 -6.10 -7.93
N HIS A 161 14.38 -6.38 -7.02
CA HIS A 161 14.47 -5.98 -5.62
C HIS A 161 14.74 -4.47 -5.41
N TYR A 162 14.32 -3.64 -6.36
CA TYR A 162 14.34 -2.18 -6.22
C TYR A 162 13.40 -1.79 -5.07
N THR A 163 13.67 -0.87 -4.15
CA THR A 163 14.74 0.12 -3.95
C THR A 163 15.83 -0.35 -2.98
N PHE A 164 15.97 -1.66 -2.76
CA PHE A 164 17.00 -2.23 -1.89
C PHE A 164 18.27 -2.53 -2.68
N GLU A 165 18.12 -3.10 -3.87
CA GLU A 165 19.20 -3.51 -4.77
C GLU A 165 18.98 -2.98 -6.20
N ASN A 166 19.98 -3.16 -7.07
CA ASN A 166 19.91 -2.87 -8.52
C ASN A 166 19.39 -1.47 -8.87
N LYS A 167 19.75 -0.47 -8.06
CA LYS A 167 19.30 0.92 -8.21
C LYS A 167 19.83 1.57 -9.48
N ASP A 168 21.02 1.18 -9.89
CA ASP A 168 21.71 1.60 -11.11
C ASP A 168 20.90 1.31 -12.38
N VAL A 169 20.15 0.21 -12.41
CA VAL A 169 19.26 -0.13 -13.55
C VAL A 169 18.17 0.92 -13.78
N PHE A 170 17.78 1.65 -12.73
CA PHE A 170 16.73 2.66 -12.75
C PHE A 170 17.25 4.10 -12.64
N ALA A 171 18.56 4.29 -12.51
CA ALA A 171 19.20 5.60 -12.46
C ALA A 171 19.44 6.11 -13.90
N ASN A 172 18.41 6.69 -14.51
CA ASN A 172 18.49 7.44 -15.77
C ASN A 172 17.80 8.79 -15.62
#